data_AF-A0A7W0BZ35-F1
#
_entry.id   AF-A0A7W0BZ35-F1
#
_cell.length_a   1.000
_cell.length_b   1.000
_cell.length_c   1.000
_cell.angle_alpha   90.00
_cell.angle_beta   90.00
_cell.angle_gamma   90.00
#
_symmetry.space_group_name_H-M   'P 1'
#
loop_
_entity.id
_entity.type
_entity.pdbx_description
1 polymer ?
#
loop_
_entity_poly.entity_id
_entity_poly.type
_entity_poly.pdbx_seq_one_letter_code
_entity_poly.pdbx_strand_id
1 'polypeptide(L)' 'MTTQDSVKIAGRQYKPSDYECSSSLSSALATTHEQVSDVYTEGTIEAVVDDVNGKDIPIPVKENE' A
#
# COMPACT_ATOMS: atom_id res chain seq x y z
N MET A 1 16.48 11.02 19.63
CA MET A 1 15.52 9.92 19.79
C MET A 1 15.81 9.24 21.12
N THR A 2 14.86 9.19 22.05
CA THR A 2 15.04 8.43 23.30
C THR A 2 14.61 6.98 23.09
N THR A 3 15.06 6.07 23.94
CA THR A 3 14.61 4.66 23.91
C THR A 3 13.09 4.55 24.04
N GLN A 4 12.47 5.43 24.84
CA GLN A 4 11.03 5.50 25.02
C GLN A 4 10.30 5.92 23.73
N ASP A 5 10.86 6.84 22.95
CA ASP A 5 10.28 7.24 21.67
C ASP A 5 10.41 6.13 20.63
N SER A 6 11.54 5.42 20.61
CA SER A 6 11.74 4.25 19.75
C SER A 6 10.72 3.14 20.02
N VAL A 7 10.43 2.85 21.29
CA VAL A 7 9.41 1.85 21.67
C VAL A 7 8.01 2.27 21.20
N LYS A 8 7.66 3.56 21.34
CA LYS A 8 6.38 4.09 20.85
C LYS A 8 6.23 3.97 19.34
N ILE A 9 7.31 4.24 18.59
CA ILE A 9 7.32 4.14 17.12
C ILE A 9 7.22 2.67 16.68
N ALA A 10 7.99 1.76 17.29
CA ALA A 10 8.02 0.36 16.92
C ALA A 10 6.68 -0.37 17.15
N GLY A 11 5.93 0.02 18.17
CA GLY A 11 4.62 -0.57 18.49
C GLY A 11 3.42 0.17 17.90
N ARG A 12 3.64 1.22 17.12
CA ARG A 12 2.53 2.02 16.58
C ARG A 12 1.79 1.26 15.48
N GLN A 13 0.47 1.27 15.55
CA GLN A 13 -0.42 0.77 14.50
C GLN A 13 -1.22 1.93 13.89
N TYR A 14 -1.80 1.69 12.72
CA TYR A 14 -2.72 2.62 12.07
C TYR A 14 -3.86 3.02 13.01
N LYS A 15 -4.23 4.30 12.95
CA LYS A 15 -5.44 4.85 13.57
C LYS A 15 -6.20 5.71 12.56
N PRO A 16 -7.54 5.78 12.60
CA PRO A 16 -8.32 6.63 11.69
C PRO A 16 -7.86 8.09 11.63
N SER A 17 -7.42 8.66 12.76
CA SER A 17 -6.87 10.02 12.84
C SER A 17 -5.57 10.22 12.04
N ASP A 18 -4.91 9.16 11.59
CA ASP A 18 -3.64 9.24 10.86
C ASP A 18 -3.79 9.87 9.48
N TYR A 19 -5.01 9.85 8.90
CA TYR A 19 -5.34 10.58 7.67
C TYR A 19 -5.21 12.11 7.81
N GLU A 20 -5.39 12.64 9.02
CA GLU A 20 -5.31 14.09 9.29
C GLU A 20 -3.94 14.51 9.85
N CYS A 21 -3.06 13.55 10.15
CA CYS A 21 -1.79 13.79 10.82
C CYS A 21 -0.66 14.03 9.82
N SER A 22 0.07 15.14 9.96
CA SER A 22 1.15 15.55 9.05
C SER A 22 2.51 14.86 9.27
N SER A 23 2.59 13.89 10.18
CA SER A 23 3.85 13.17 10.41
C SER A 23 4.07 12.11 9.34
N SER A 24 5.32 11.94 8.87
CA SER A 24 5.65 10.98 7.82
C SER A 24 5.25 9.54 8.17
N LEU A 25 5.38 9.15 9.43
CA LEU A 25 4.95 7.82 9.88
C LEU A 25 3.42 7.66 9.84
N SER A 26 2.66 8.71 10.18
CA SER A 26 1.19 8.70 10.08
C SER A 26 0.74 8.59 8.64
N SER A 27 1.32 9.41 7.76
CA SER A 27 1.00 9.38 6.34
C SER A 27 1.29 8.01 5.74
N ALA A 28 2.43 7.39 6.04
CA ALA A 28 2.76 6.05 5.55
C ALA A 28 1.78 4.96 6.05
N LEU A 29 1.36 5.03 7.33
CA LEU A 29 0.36 4.10 7.88
C LEU A 29 -1.01 4.30 7.22
N ALA A 30 -1.43 5.55 7.00
CA ALA A 30 -2.69 5.87 6.35
C ALA A 30 -2.69 5.44 4.87
N THR A 31 -1.62 5.72 4.13
CA THR A 31 -1.46 5.32 2.72
C THR A 31 -1.50 3.81 2.54
N THR A 32 -0.80 3.04 3.38
CA THR A 32 -0.84 1.56 3.27
C THR A 32 -2.19 0.99 3.69
N HIS A 33 -2.87 1.60 4.67
CA HIS A 33 -4.24 1.23 5.03
C HIS A 33 -5.22 1.46 3.87
N GLU A 34 -5.11 2.61 3.20
CA GLU A 34 -5.90 2.93 1.99
C GLU A 34 -5.62 1.92 0.87
N GLN A 35 -4.36 1.68 0.52
CA GLN A 35 -4.00 0.69 -0.52
C GLN A 35 -4.58 -0.71 -0.24
N VAL A 36 -4.55 -1.16 1.02
CA VAL A 36 -5.14 -2.46 1.40
C VAL A 36 -6.67 -2.44 1.26
N SER A 37 -7.31 -1.35 1.68
CA SER A 37 -8.76 -1.18 1.58
C SER A 37 -9.23 -1.12 0.13
N ASP A 38 -8.50 -0.40 -0.72
CA ASP A 38 -8.78 -0.26 -2.15
C ASP A 38 -8.68 -1.62 -2.82
N VAL A 39 -7.61 -2.38 -2.57
CA VAL A 39 -7.46 -3.74 -3.11
C VAL A 39 -8.58 -4.66 -2.64
N TYR A 40 -8.99 -4.56 -1.37
CA TYR A 40 -10.10 -5.37 -0.85
C TYR A 40 -11.45 -5.02 -1.48
N THR A 41 -11.68 -3.74 -1.78
CA THR A 41 -12.98 -3.22 -2.25
C THR A 41 -13.09 -3.27 -3.78
N GLU A 42 -12.04 -2.85 -4.48
CA GLU A 42 -12.01 -2.62 -5.93
C GLU A 42 -11.23 -3.72 -6.68
N GLY A 43 -10.41 -4.51 -5.96
CA GLY A 43 -9.50 -5.49 -6.56
C GLY A 43 -8.15 -4.87 -6.95
N THR A 44 -7.28 -5.65 -7.60
CA THR A 44 -5.96 -5.21 -8.05
C THR A 44 -5.99 -4.80 -9.52
N ILE A 45 -5.30 -3.70 -9.87
CA ILE A 45 -5.01 -3.38 -11.28
C ILE A 45 -3.78 -4.18 -11.70
N GLU A 46 -3.99 -5.24 -12.49
CA GLU A 46 -2.91 -6.05 -13.04
C GLU A 46 -2.36 -5.44 -14.33
N ALA A 47 -1.06 -5.61 -14.57
CA ALA A 47 -0.43 -5.21 -15.83
C ALA A 47 -0.76 -6.26 -16.91
N VAL A 48 -1.91 -6.08 -17.56
CA VAL A 48 -2.38 -6.92 -18.66
C VAL A 48 -2.38 -6.15 -19.99
N VAL A 49 -2.13 -6.85 -21.09
CA VAL A 49 -2.36 -6.35 -22.45
C VAL A 49 -3.72 -6.87 -22.91
N ASP A 50 -4.58 -5.97 -23.35
CA ASP A 50 -5.84 -6.36 -23.96
C ASP A 50 -5.60 -6.88 -25.39
N ASP A 51 -5.94 -8.15 -25.65
CA ASP A 51 -5.90 -8.72 -27.00
C ASP A 51 -6.96 -8.08 -27.89
N VAL A 52 -6.79 -8.13 -29.21
CA VAL A 52 -7.78 -7.60 -30.17
C VAL A 52 -9.18 -8.26 -30.03
N ASN A 53 -9.25 -9.39 -29.32
CA ASN A 53 -10.48 -10.10 -28.99
C ASN A 53 -11.02 -9.80 -27.58
N GLY A 54 -10.48 -8.80 -26.87
CA GLY A 54 -10.94 -8.39 -25.54
C GLY A 54 -10.49 -9.32 -24.40
N LYS A 55 -9.34 -9.99 -24.57
CA LYS A 55 -8.81 -10.94 -23.58
C LYS A 55 -7.57 -10.34 -22.93
N ASP A 56 -7.59 -10.27 -21.59
CA ASP A 56 -6.43 -9.89 -20.80
C ASP A 56 -5.30 -10.93 -20.93
N ILE A 57 -4.15 -10.48 -21.43
CA ILE A 57 -2.90 -11.25 -21.49
C ILE A 57 -1.96 -10.69 -20.42
N PRO A 58 -1.64 -11.45 -19.35
CA PRO A 58 -0.71 -10.99 -18.33
C PRO A 58 0.69 -10.78 -18.91
N ILE A 59 1.31 -9.64 -18.60
CA ILE A 59 2.67 -9.35 -19.04
C ILE A 59 3.65 -10.21 -18.21
N PRO A 60 4.48 -11.06 -18.84
CA PRO A 60 5.47 -11.84 -18.11
C PRO A 60 6.52 -10.90 -17.50
N VAL A 61 6.62 -10.90 -16.17
CA VAL A 61 7.66 -10.20 -15.44
C VAL A 61 8.98 -10.93 -15.70
N LYS A 62 9.94 -10.29 -16.36
CA LYS A 62 11.30 -10.83 -16.42
C LYS A 62 11.93 -10.63 -15.04
N GLU A 63 12.08 -11.72 -14.29
CA GLU A 63 13.00 -11.74 -13.15
C GLU A 63 14.41 -11.52 -13.70
N ASN A 64 14.96 -10.33 -13.47
CA ASN A 64 16.38 -10.08 -13.68
C ASN A 64 17.08 -10.48 -12.38
N GLU A 65 17.83 -11.59 -12.43
CA GLU A 65 18.68 -12.08 -11.34
C GLU A 65 19.98 -11.27 -11.23
#